data_AF-A0A5C6YND0-F1
#
_entry.id   AF-A0A5C6YND0-F1
#
_cell.length_a   1.000
_cell.length_b   1.000
_cell.length_c   1.000
_cell.angle_alpha   90.00
_cell.angle_beta   90.00
_cell.angle_gamma   90.00
#
_symmetry.space_group_name_H-M   'P 1'
#
loop_
_entity.id
_entity.type
_entity.pdbx_description
1 polymer ?
#
loop_
_entity_poly.entity_id
_entity_poly.type
_entity_poly.pdbx_seq_one_letter_code
_entity_poly.pdbx_strand_id
1 'polypeptide(L)'
;MAEIKIEKKKPIWPWILVVLIILAAIYFFWFYNDQDYDNNDDLLNNDTITEIDDRDVYDNSDEDSTTLYTGTYGTVVKEKAVSNYFTYIDNNQMGLDHEYTNGALVHLITAVEAEAKNLNVDIDANIEKARENAFEITKDPMSLKHADKIRAAALEITTALKTIQQQKFSSLSSEVDGLKTAAEDINPQAPTLEQKEDAKNFFEKAGRLLQKMNEYENNQ
;
A
#
# COMPACT_ATOMS: atom_id res chain seq x y z
N MET A 1 11.20 -86.18 26.64
CA MET A 1 10.79 -84.93 27.30
C MET A 1 11.15 -83.80 26.34
N ALA A 2 10.18 -83.08 25.80
CA ALA A 2 10.41 -82.09 24.75
C ALA A 2 10.52 -80.69 25.38
N GLU A 3 11.65 -80.02 25.16
CA GLU A 3 11.86 -78.63 25.55
C GLU A 3 11.24 -77.71 24.47
N ILE A 4 10.17 -77.01 24.83
CA ILE A 4 9.54 -76.01 23.96
C ILE A 4 10.21 -74.65 24.25
N LYS A 5 11.04 -74.18 23.32
CA LYS A 5 11.58 -72.81 23.33
C LYS A 5 10.44 -71.83 23.07
N ILE A 6 10.09 -71.02 24.06
CA ILE A 6 9.12 -69.94 23.93
C ILE A 6 9.89 -68.66 23.56
N GLU A 7 9.82 -68.26 22.30
CA GLU A 7 10.34 -66.97 21.86
C GLU A 7 9.44 -65.83 22.38
N LYS A 8 10.04 -64.91 23.15
CA LYS A 8 9.34 -63.69 23.62
C LYS A 8 9.10 -62.77 22.43
N LYS A 9 7.83 -62.56 22.08
CA LYS A 9 7.42 -61.54 21.09
C LYS A 9 7.89 -60.18 21.57
N LYS A 10 8.53 -59.42 20.66
CA LYS A 10 8.97 -58.05 20.95
C LYS A 10 7.76 -57.21 21.39
N PRO A 11 7.88 -56.36 22.42
CA PRO A 11 6.77 -55.53 22.85
C PRO A 11 6.45 -54.54 21.74
N ILE A 12 5.30 -54.71 21.09
CA ILE A 12 4.79 -53.83 20.03
C ILE A 12 4.15 -52.58 20.64
N TRP A 13 3.79 -52.65 21.94
CA TRP A 13 3.10 -51.60 22.68
C TRP A 13 3.77 -50.21 22.65
N PRO A 14 5.12 -50.06 22.70
CA PRO A 14 5.77 -48.76 22.57
C PRO A 14 5.53 -48.12 21.20
N TRP A 15 5.50 -48.92 20.12
CA TRP A 15 5.29 -48.42 18.76
C TRP A 15 3.86 -47.95 18.53
N ILE A 16 2.88 -48.64 19.13
CA ILE A 16 1.48 -48.22 19.08
C ILE A 16 1.31 -46.86 19.77
N LEU A 17 2.01 -46.64 20.89
CA LEU A 17 1.96 -45.39 21.64
C LEU A 17 2.54 -44.22 20.83
N VAL A 18 3.66 -44.43 20.12
CA VAL A 18 4.25 -43.43 19.23
C VAL A 18 3.30 -43.06 18.09
N VAL A 19 2.67 -44.03 17.45
CA VAL A 19 1.69 -43.77 16.38
C VAL A 19 0.49 -42.99 16.90
N LEU A 20 0.01 -43.30 18.11
CA LEU A 20 -1.08 -42.57 18.77
C LEU A 20 -0.73 -41.11 19.05
N ILE A 21 0.49 -40.83 19.50
CA ILE A 21 0.97 -39.45 19.73
C ILE A 21 1.03 -38.68 18.41
N ILE A 22 1.52 -39.29 17.34
CA ILE A 22 1.60 -38.66 16.02
C ILE A 22 0.19 -38.36 15.49
N LEU A 23 -0.75 -39.31 15.61
CA LEU A 23 -2.15 -39.10 15.22
C LEU A 23 -2.82 -38.01 16.06
N ALA A 24 -2.55 -37.95 17.36
CA ALA A 24 -3.04 -36.90 18.24
C ALA A 24 -2.47 -35.53 17.86
N ALA A 25 -1.18 -35.44 17.49
CA ALA A 25 -0.56 -34.21 17.02
C ALA A 25 -1.13 -33.75 15.67
N ILE A 26 -1.37 -34.67 14.72
CA ILE A 26 -2.01 -34.36 13.43
C ILE A 26 -3.45 -33.89 13.66
N TYR A 27 -4.22 -34.59 14.49
CA TYR A 27 -5.59 -34.19 14.84
C TYR A 27 -5.62 -32.83 15.54
N PHE A 28 -4.68 -32.58 16.47
CA PHE A 28 -4.54 -31.30 17.15
C PHE A 28 -4.23 -30.18 16.15
N PHE A 29 -3.25 -30.38 15.25
CA PHE A 29 -2.91 -29.38 14.23
C PHE A 29 -4.06 -29.13 13.27
N TRP A 30 -4.80 -30.17 12.86
CA TRP A 30 -5.97 -30.04 11.99
C TRP A 30 -7.12 -29.33 12.70
N PHE A 31 -7.44 -29.69 13.94
CA PHE A 31 -8.50 -29.09 14.75
C PHE A 31 -8.20 -27.64 15.17
N TYR A 32 -6.94 -27.29 15.42
CA TYR A 32 -6.54 -25.90 15.70
C TYR A 32 -6.38 -25.06 14.43
N ASN A 33 -6.05 -25.65 13.27
CA ASN A 33 -6.07 -24.93 11.99
C ASN A 33 -7.48 -24.73 11.43
N ASP A 34 -8.49 -25.46 11.91
CA ASP A 34 -9.89 -25.36 11.43
C ASP A 34 -10.78 -24.49 12.34
N GLN A 35 -10.21 -23.78 13.33
CA GLN A 35 -10.93 -22.84 14.21
C GLN A 35 -10.73 -21.36 13.89
N ASP A 36 -10.20 -21.03 12.72
CA ASP A 36 -10.32 -19.69 12.12
C ASP A 36 -11.07 -19.73 10.78
N TYR A 37 -12.13 -20.54 10.72
CA TYR A 37 -13.24 -20.37 9.76
C TYR A 37 -14.52 -20.03 10.52
N ASP A 38 -14.43 -18.98 11.35
CA ASP A 38 -15.59 -18.17 11.69
C ASP A 38 -15.61 -16.99 10.72
N ASN A 39 -16.81 -16.64 10.24
CA ASN A 39 -17.06 -15.55 9.28
C ASN A 39 -16.78 -14.20 9.94
N ASN A 40 -15.50 -13.91 10.20
CA ASN A 40 -15.01 -12.60 10.57
C ASN A 40 -14.35 -12.02 9.32
N ASP A 41 -15.21 -11.49 8.46
CA ASP A 41 -14.92 -10.59 7.33
C ASP A 41 -14.39 -9.22 7.84
N ASP A 42 -13.58 -9.24 8.91
CA ASP A 42 -13.04 -8.08 9.61
C ASP A 42 -11.50 -8.07 9.66
N LEU A 43 -10.84 -9.05 9.04
CA LEU A 43 -9.37 -9.09 8.88
C LEU A 43 -8.88 -8.71 7.47
N LEU A 44 -9.80 -8.27 6.60
CA LEU A 44 -9.51 -7.63 5.31
C LEU A 44 -10.03 -6.17 5.23
N ASN A 45 -10.42 -5.57 6.36
CA ASN A 45 -10.79 -4.15 6.44
C ASN A 45 -9.58 -3.22 6.68
N ASN A 46 -8.36 -3.69 6.44
CA ASN A 46 -7.18 -2.81 6.43
C ASN A 46 -6.34 -3.01 5.17
N ASP A 47 -6.98 -3.42 4.07
CA ASP A 47 -6.45 -3.17 2.74
C ASP A 47 -6.81 -1.71 2.43
N THR A 48 -5.86 -0.79 2.64
CA THR A 48 -6.00 0.68 2.51
C THR A 48 -6.52 1.12 1.12
N ILE A 49 -6.67 0.17 0.19
CA ILE A 49 -7.11 0.36 -1.19
C ILE A 49 -8.64 0.21 -1.33
N THR A 50 -9.32 -0.53 -0.45
CA THR A 50 -10.78 -0.79 -0.55
C THR A 50 -11.64 -0.06 0.47
N GLU A 51 -11.04 0.65 1.43
CA GLU A 51 -11.75 1.41 2.46
C GLU A 51 -11.60 2.93 2.27
N ILE A 52 -11.79 3.40 1.03
CA ILE A 52 -12.37 4.74 0.83
C ILE A 52 -13.87 4.51 0.80
N ASP A 53 -14.43 4.34 2.00
CA ASP A 53 -15.86 4.15 2.21
C ASP A 53 -16.61 5.36 1.63
N ASP A 54 -17.44 5.11 0.62
CA ASP A 54 -18.47 6.00 0.06
C ASP A 54 -19.57 6.38 1.10
N ARG A 55 -19.24 6.41 2.40
CA ARG A 55 -20.16 6.71 3.52
C ARG A 55 -19.75 7.87 4.42
N ASP A 56 -18.92 8.80 3.94
CA ASP A 56 -19.01 10.15 4.48
C ASP A 56 -20.19 10.86 3.81
N VAL A 57 -21.38 10.52 4.33
CA VAL A 57 -22.64 11.20 4.11
C VAL A 57 -22.41 12.70 4.26
N TYR A 58 -22.67 13.44 3.19
CA TYR A 58 -22.77 14.90 3.16
C TYR A 58 -23.62 15.42 4.33
N ASP A 59 -22.98 15.86 5.41
CA ASP A 59 -23.58 16.78 6.37
C ASP A 59 -23.35 18.20 5.84
N ASN A 60 -24.31 18.67 5.03
CA ASN A 60 -24.39 20.05 4.56
C ASN A 60 -24.90 20.94 5.71
N SER A 61 -24.08 21.10 6.75
CA SER A 61 -24.28 22.14 7.74
C SER A 61 -23.29 23.28 7.48
N ASP A 62 -23.86 24.44 7.16
CA ASP A 62 -23.19 25.70 6.85
C ASP A 62 -22.03 26.07 7.81
N GLU A 63 -21.01 26.73 7.25
CA GLU A 63 -19.93 27.48 7.92
C GLU A 63 -19.02 26.72 8.91
N ASP A 64 -18.05 25.94 8.41
CA ASP A 64 -16.70 26.01 8.97
C ASP A 64 -15.64 25.64 7.90
N SER A 65 -14.64 26.50 7.75
CA SER A 65 -13.47 26.25 6.90
C SER A 65 -12.56 25.24 7.62
N THR A 66 -12.99 23.98 7.71
CA THR A 66 -12.24 22.93 8.39
C THR A 66 -10.95 22.66 7.63
N THR A 67 -9.86 23.24 8.11
CA THR A 67 -8.51 22.93 7.63
C THR A 67 -8.24 21.45 7.89
N LEU A 68 -8.08 20.67 6.82
CA LEU A 68 -7.89 19.22 6.88
C LEU A 68 -6.44 18.84 7.14
N TYR A 69 -5.49 19.64 6.64
CA TYR A 69 -4.06 19.46 6.87
C TYR A 69 -3.35 20.81 6.98
N THR A 70 -2.34 20.88 7.84
CA THR A 70 -1.35 21.97 7.85
C THR A 70 0.00 21.38 8.26
N GLY A 71 1.01 21.56 7.42
CA GLY A 71 2.34 21.04 7.68
C GLY A 71 3.33 21.41 6.59
N THR A 72 4.29 20.51 6.34
CA THR A 72 5.36 20.70 5.36
C THR A 72 4.84 21.03 3.96
N TYR A 73 3.67 20.50 3.57
CA TYR A 73 3.06 20.66 2.24
C TYR A 73 1.97 21.74 2.18
N GLY A 74 2.00 22.72 3.10
CA GLY A 74 1.04 23.82 3.14
C GLY A 74 -0.26 23.45 3.83
N THR A 75 -1.35 24.10 3.43
CA THR A 75 -2.67 23.96 4.06
C THR A 75 -3.66 23.39 3.04
N VAL A 76 -4.38 22.32 3.41
CA VAL A 76 -5.44 21.71 2.60
C VAL A 76 -6.76 21.91 3.32
N VAL A 77 -7.76 22.45 2.61
CA VAL A 77 -9.07 22.81 3.20
C VAL A 77 -10.24 21.97 2.70
N LYS A 78 -10.15 21.41 1.49
CA LYS A 78 -11.30 20.76 0.81
C LYS A 78 -11.06 19.32 0.38
N GLU A 79 -9.81 18.93 0.14
CA GLU A 79 -9.51 17.62 -0.44
C GLU A 79 -8.91 16.66 0.60
N LYS A 80 -9.77 15.77 1.15
CA LYS A 80 -9.39 14.80 2.20
C LYS A 80 -8.34 13.81 1.70
N ALA A 81 -8.38 13.38 0.44
CA ALA A 81 -7.41 12.45 -0.11
C ALA A 81 -6.00 13.05 -0.16
N VAL A 82 -5.89 14.31 -0.61
CA VAL A 82 -4.63 15.07 -0.62
C VAL A 82 -4.14 15.31 0.81
N SER A 83 -5.03 15.67 1.74
CA SER A 83 -4.71 15.82 3.17
C SER A 83 -4.14 14.53 3.77
N ASN A 84 -4.77 13.39 3.51
CA ASN A 84 -4.33 12.08 3.99
C ASN A 84 -2.94 11.74 3.45
N TYR A 85 -2.70 11.98 2.16
CA TYR A 85 -1.39 11.77 1.57
C TYR A 85 -0.32 12.65 2.20
N PHE A 86 -0.57 13.95 2.38
CA PHE A 86 0.39 14.85 3.02
C PHE A 86 0.67 14.45 4.46
N THR A 87 -0.37 14.12 5.22
CA THR A 87 -0.22 13.62 6.60
C THR A 87 0.67 12.37 6.65
N TYR A 88 0.49 11.46 5.68
CA TYR A 88 1.29 10.26 5.58
C TYR A 88 2.77 10.60 5.31
N ILE A 89 3.09 11.36 4.27
CA ILE A 89 4.50 11.60 3.90
C ILE A 89 5.22 12.60 4.82
N ASP A 90 4.51 13.39 5.62
CA ASP A 90 5.07 14.36 6.58
C ASP A 90 5.46 13.72 7.92
N ASN A 91 5.11 12.46 8.16
CA ASN A 91 5.43 11.76 9.39
C ASN A 91 6.89 11.25 9.42
N ASN A 92 7.73 11.93 10.21
CA ASN A 92 9.15 11.61 10.41
C ASN A 92 9.45 10.24 11.05
N GLN A 93 8.45 9.55 11.62
CA GLN A 93 8.65 8.23 12.22
C GLN A 93 8.66 7.07 11.22
N MET A 94 8.28 7.34 9.96
CA MET A 94 8.18 6.28 8.97
C MET A 94 9.49 6.10 8.22
N GLY A 95 10.15 4.96 8.46
CA GLY A 95 11.29 4.53 7.66
C GLY A 95 10.83 4.07 6.28
N LEU A 96 11.70 4.15 5.27
CA LEU A 96 11.38 3.65 3.93
C LEU A 96 11.56 2.13 3.86
N ASP A 97 10.73 1.41 4.60
CA ASP A 97 10.50 -0.02 4.41
C ASP A 97 9.40 -0.26 3.36
N HIS A 98 9.13 -1.53 3.08
CA HIS A 98 8.15 -1.93 2.06
C HIS A 98 6.73 -1.52 2.44
N GLU A 99 6.39 -1.48 3.74
CA GLU A 99 5.09 -1.05 4.24
C GLU A 99 4.89 0.44 4.01
N TYR A 100 5.87 1.26 4.39
CA TYR A 100 5.81 2.70 4.16
C TYR A 100 5.70 3.03 2.67
N THR A 101 6.52 2.39 1.84
CA THR A 101 6.56 2.68 0.41
C THR A 101 5.25 2.31 -0.27
N ASN A 102 4.66 1.16 0.09
CA ASN A 102 3.35 0.78 -0.40
C ASN A 102 2.26 1.74 0.08
N GLY A 103 2.21 2.07 1.38
CA GLY A 103 1.21 3.00 1.91
C GLY A 103 1.32 4.39 1.29
N ALA A 104 2.53 4.89 1.06
CA ALA A 104 2.76 6.15 0.36
C ALA A 104 2.26 6.11 -1.09
N LEU A 105 2.47 5.00 -1.80
CA LEU A 105 1.92 4.80 -3.15
C LEU A 105 0.39 4.77 -3.13
N VAL A 106 -0.23 4.03 -2.21
CA VAL A 106 -1.69 3.94 -2.09
C VAL A 106 -2.31 5.30 -1.82
N HIS A 107 -1.80 6.03 -0.83
CA HIS A 107 -2.29 7.38 -0.53
C HIS A 107 -2.09 8.34 -1.71
N LEU A 108 -0.95 8.25 -2.41
CA LEU A 108 -0.70 9.08 -3.58
C LEU A 108 -1.66 8.76 -4.74
N ILE A 109 -1.88 7.48 -5.04
CA ILE A 109 -2.83 7.03 -6.07
C ILE A 109 -4.23 7.59 -5.76
N THR A 110 -4.67 7.45 -4.51
CA THR A 110 -5.95 7.98 -4.03
C THR A 110 -6.04 9.50 -4.17
N ALA A 111 -5.00 10.24 -3.78
CA ALA A 111 -4.97 11.69 -3.91
C ALA A 111 -5.03 12.16 -5.37
N VAL A 112 -4.28 11.50 -6.27
CA VAL A 112 -4.27 11.83 -7.71
C VAL A 112 -5.61 11.50 -8.36
N GLU A 113 -6.23 10.38 -7.99
CA GLU A 113 -7.56 10.00 -8.47
C GLU A 113 -8.63 11.01 -8.03
N ALA A 114 -8.61 11.43 -6.76
CA ALA A 114 -9.54 12.44 -6.24
C ALA A 114 -9.39 13.78 -6.97
N GLU A 115 -8.15 14.26 -7.11
CA GLU A 115 -7.84 15.49 -7.84
C GLU A 115 -8.34 15.44 -9.29
N ALA A 116 -8.09 14.32 -9.99
CA ALA A 116 -8.54 14.15 -11.37
C ALA A 116 -10.07 14.13 -11.49
N LYS A 117 -10.78 13.48 -10.55
CA LYS A 117 -12.25 13.49 -10.49
C LYS A 117 -12.79 14.90 -10.28
N ASN A 118 -12.24 15.65 -9.32
CA ASN A 118 -12.64 17.04 -9.06
C ASN A 118 -12.48 17.93 -10.29
N LEU A 119 -11.41 17.70 -11.05
CA LEU A 119 -11.09 18.44 -12.26
C LEU A 119 -11.75 17.88 -13.53
N ASN A 120 -12.45 16.75 -13.43
CA ASN A 120 -13.02 16.02 -14.55
C ASN A 120 -11.98 15.70 -15.64
N VAL A 121 -10.86 15.10 -15.23
CA VAL A 121 -9.75 14.65 -16.10
C VAL A 121 -9.68 13.13 -16.06
N ASP A 122 -9.71 12.49 -17.22
CA ASP A 122 -9.57 11.03 -17.35
C ASP A 122 -8.10 10.61 -17.20
N ILE A 123 -7.84 9.77 -16.19
CA ILE A 123 -6.55 9.14 -15.90
C ILE A 123 -6.68 7.65 -15.53
N ASP A 124 -7.84 7.04 -15.78
CA ASP A 124 -8.23 5.76 -15.18
C ASP A 124 -7.22 4.65 -15.51
N ALA A 125 -6.79 4.59 -16.77
CA ALA A 125 -5.83 3.59 -17.24
C ALA A 125 -4.46 3.69 -16.54
N ASN A 126 -4.03 4.89 -16.15
CA ASN A 126 -2.76 5.08 -15.44
C ASN A 126 -2.91 4.72 -13.95
N ILE A 127 -3.99 5.15 -13.32
CA ILE A 127 -4.27 4.87 -11.90
C ILE A 127 -4.50 3.38 -11.65
N GLU A 128 -5.19 2.68 -12.55
CA GLU A 128 -5.39 1.23 -12.47
C GLU A 128 -4.05 0.49 -12.48
N LYS A 129 -3.16 0.80 -13.44
CA LYS A 129 -1.82 0.19 -13.50
C LYS A 129 -0.93 0.57 -12.33
N ALA A 130 -1.03 1.80 -11.83
CA ALA A 130 -0.31 2.21 -10.64
C ALA A 130 -0.74 1.37 -9.43
N ARG A 131 -2.05 1.15 -9.26
CA ARG A 131 -2.64 0.34 -8.20
C ARG A 131 -2.23 -1.13 -8.32
N GLU A 132 -2.26 -1.71 -9.52
CA GLU A 132 -1.78 -3.06 -9.77
C GLU A 132 -0.32 -3.22 -9.32
N ASN A 133 0.56 -2.31 -9.74
CA ASN A 133 1.97 -2.36 -9.34
C ASN A 133 2.16 -2.15 -7.83
N ALA A 134 1.39 -1.25 -7.21
CA ALA A 134 1.44 -1.04 -5.77
C ALA A 134 1.02 -2.30 -5.00
N PHE A 135 -0.04 -2.99 -5.45
CA PHE A 135 -0.52 -4.24 -4.86
C PHE A 135 0.48 -5.39 -4.99
N GLU A 136 1.20 -5.49 -6.10
CA GLU A 136 2.26 -6.50 -6.26
C GLU A 136 3.40 -6.35 -5.23
N ILE A 137 3.59 -5.18 -4.63
CA ILE A 137 4.60 -4.96 -3.58
C ILE A 137 4.22 -5.71 -2.30
N THR A 138 2.94 -5.86 -1.97
CA THR A 138 2.51 -6.48 -0.70
C THR A 138 2.50 -8.00 -0.74
N LYS A 139 2.53 -8.61 -1.94
CA LYS A 139 2.39 -10.06 -2.12
C LYS A 139 3.58 -10.89 -1.62
N ASP A 140 4.79 -10.35 -1.71
CA ASP A 140 6.01 -11.03 -1.26
C ASP A 140 6.94 -10.04 -0.56
N PRO A 141 6.69 -9.69 0.72
CA PRO A 141 7.43 -8.65 1.44
C PRO A 141 8.94 -8.89 1.56
N MET A 142 9.41 -10.11 1.26
CA MET A 142 10.83 -10.49 1.30
C MET A 142 11.53 -10.34 -0.06
N SER A 143 10.79 -9.94 -1.10
CA SER A 143 11.34 -9.79 -2.44
C SER A 143 12.26 -8.57 -2.52
N LEU A 144 13.52 -8.81 -2.89
CA LEU A 144 14.47 -7.74 -3.19
C LEU A 144 14.13 -6.97 -4.49
N LYS A 145 13.07 -7.37 -5.21
CA LYS A 145 12.74 -6.83 -6.51
C LYS A 145 11.71 -5.71 -6.47
N HIS A 146 11.10 -5.39 -5.34
CA HIS A 146 10.01 -4.40 -5.26
C HIS A 146 10.30 -3.04 -5.90
N ALA A 147 11.57 -2.63 -6.01
CA ALA A 147 11.96 -1.41 -6.71
C ALA A 147 11.45 -1.34 -8.16
N ASP A 148 11.32 -2.46 -8.87
CA ASP A 148 10.76 -2.48 -10.23
C ASP A 148 9.28 -2.08 -10.24
N LYS A 149 8.48 -2.60 -9.30
CA LYS A 149 7.07 -2.28 -9.09
C LYS A 149 6.87 -0.88 -8.58
N ILE A 150 7.68 -0.43 -7.63
CA ILE A 150 7.65 0.94 -7.13
C ILE A 150 7.90 1.92 -8.27
N ARG A 151 8.95 1.67 -9.07
CA ARG A 151 9.25 2.50 -10.24
C ARG A 151 8.11 2.50 -11.25
N ALA A 152 7.56 1.32 -11.56
CA ALA A 152 6.45 1.21 -12.49
C ALA A 152 5.22 2.00 -12.02
N ALA A 153 4.83 1.87 -10.75
CA ALA A 153 3.75 2.65 -10.15
C ALA A 153 4.05 4.15 -10.20
N ALA A 154 5.27 4.56 -9.85
CA ALA A 154 5.70 5.96 -9.87
C ALA A 154 5.61 6.59 -11.27
N LEU A 155 5.98 5.85 -12.32
CA LEU A 155 5.88 6.31 -13.71
C LEU A 155 4.43 6.44 -14.19
N GLU A 156 3.56 5.51 -13.79
CA GLU A 156 2.12 5.58 -14.11
C GLU A 156 1.45 6.77 -13.39
N ILE A 157 1.75 6.97 -12.10
CA ILE A 157 1.30 8.14 -11.33
C ILE A 157 1.81 9.45 -11.96
N THR A 158 3.09 9.50 -12.36
CA THR A 158 3.66 10.67 -13.04
C THR A 158 2.91 10.96 -14.34
N THR A 159 2.54 9.92 -15.09
CA THR A 159 1.79 10.08 -16.34
C THR A 159 0.39 10.63 -16.07
N ALA A 160 -0.30 10.14 -15.03
CA ALA A 160 -1.59 10.69 -14.59
C ALA A 160 -1.47 12.17 -14.19
N LEU A 161 -0.52 12.52 -13.32
CA LEU A 161 -0.27 13.89 -12.88
C LEU A 161 0.10 14.82 -14.05
N LYS A 162 0.85 14.33 -15.02
CA LYS A 162 1.14 15.06 -16.26
C LYS A 162 -0.13 15.34 -17.06
N THR A 163 -1.04 14.38 -17.18
CA THR A 163 -2.31 14.56 -17.87
C THR A 163 -3.16 15.64 -17.19
N ILE A 164 -3.29 15.60 -15.86
CA ILE A 164 -3.96 16.65 -15.07
C ILE A 164 -3.29 18.01 -15.32
N GLN A 165 -1.96 18.07 -15.17
CA GLN A 165 -1.17 19.28 -15.34
C GLN A 165 -1.37 19.92 -16.73
N GLN A 166 -1.30 19.12 -17.80
CA GLN A 166 -1.45 19.63 -19.16
C GLN A 166 -2.84 20.23 -19.42
N GLN A 167 -3.88 19.68 -18.80
CA GLN A 167 -5.26 20.12 -19.01
C GLN A 167 -5.67 21.29 -18.11
N LYS A 168 -5.13 21.37 -16.88
CA LYS A 168 -5.63 22.28 -15.84
C LYS A 168 -4.58 23.23 -15.28
N PHE A 169 -3.29 22.86 -15.34
CA PHE A 169 -2.20 23.58 -14.67
C PHE A 169 -0.98 23.78 -15.58
N SER A 170 -1.17 24.39 -16.75
CA SER A 170 -0.13 24.47 -17.79
C SER A 170 1.19 25.11 -17.33
N SER A 171 1.19 25.91 -16.26
CA SER A 171 2.39 26.52 -15.68
C SER A 171 3.27 25.58 -14.85
N LEU A 172 2.79 24.38 -14.52
CA LEU A 172 3.50 23.42 -13.64
C LEU A 172 4.33 22.37 -14.40
N SER A 173 4.76 22.66 -15.63
CA SER A 173 5.49 21.70 -16.46
C SER A 173 6.85 21.30 -15.87
N SER A 174 7.56 22.27 -15.27
CA SER A 174 8.87 22.05 -14.63
C SER A 174 8.77 21.08 -13.45
N GLU A 175 7.70 21.20 -12.67
CA GLU A 175 7.41 20.33 -11.53
C GLU A 175 7.13 18.90 -11.98
N VAL A 176 6.37 18.71 -13.05
CA VAL A 176 6.11 17.39 -13.65
C VAL A 176 7.39 16.77 -14.20
N ASP A 177 8.26 17.55 -14.87
CA ASP A 177 9.54 17.04 -15.37
C ASP A 177 10.47 16.63 -14.21
N GLY A 178 10.47 17.40 -13.13
CA GLY A 178 11.19 17.06 -11.90
C GLY A 178 10.67 15.79 -11.23
N LEU A 179 9.34 15.61 -11.19
CA LEU A 179 8.71 14.40 -10.68
C LEU A 179 9.07 13.18 -11.52
N LYS A 180 9.00 13.32 -12.85
CA LYS A 180 9.39 12.27 -13.80
C LYS A 180 10.83 11.83 -13.58
N THR A 181 11.74 12.78 -13.45
CA THR A 181 13.15 12.48 -13.19
C THR A 181 13.31 11.66 -11.92
N ALA A 182 12.66 12.06 -10.82
CA ALA A 182 12.72 11.30 -9.56
C ALA A 182 12.11 9.88 -9.67
N ALA A 183 11.04 9.70 -10.45
CA ALA A 183 10.51 8.36 -10.74
C ALA A 183 11.49 7.52 -11.56
N GLU A 184 12.22 8.14 -12.50
CA GLU A 184 13.22 7.47 -13.33
C GLU A 184 14.51 7.12 -12.57
N ASP A 185 14.85 7.88 -11.53
CA ASP A 185 16.02 7.67 -10.67
C ASP A 185 15.89 6.43 -9.78
N ILE A 186 14.67 5.96 -9.50
CA ILE A 186 14.44 4.69 -8.81
C ILE A 186 14.99 3.55 -9.68
N ASN A 187 16.06 2.91 -9.20
CA ASN A 187 16.75 1.83 -9.89
C ASN A 187 16.00 0.50 -9.70
N PRO A 188 15.39 -0.08 -10.76
CA PRO A 188 14.61 -1.30 -10.64
C PRO A 188 15.46 -2.54 -10.34
N GLN A 189 16.78 -2.44 -10.41
CA GLN A 189 17.72 -3.54 -10.15
C GLN A 189 18.37 -3.47 -8.76
N ALA A 190 18.20 -2.37 -8.04
CA ALA A 190 18.72 -2.24 -6.68
C ALA A 190 17.65 -2.62 -5.66
N PRO A 191 18.01 -3.17 -4.48
CA PRO A 191 17.07 -3.36 -3.38
C PRO A 191 16.44 -2.03 -2.96
N THR A 192 15.13 -1.99 -2.71
CA THR A 192 14.42 -0.77 -2.27
C THR A 192 15.06 -0.15 -1.02
N LEU A 193 15.52 -0.98 -0.08
CA LEU A 193 16.15 -0.53 1.16
C LEU A 193 17.49 0.20 0.95
N GLU A 194 18.14 0.06 -0.21
CA GLU A 194 19.39 0.73 -0.55
C GLU A 194 19.18 2.07 -1.27
N GLN A 195 17.98 2.32 -1.80
CA GLN A 195 17.62 3.51 -2.59
C GLN A 195 16.45 4.28 -1.97
N LYS A 196 16.41 4.27 -0.64
CA LYS A 196 15.37 4.93 0.17
C LYS A 196 15.20 6.39 -0.22
N GLU A 197 16.32 7.11 -0.39
CA GLU A 197 16.30 8.53 -0.73
C GLU A 197 15.65 8.81 -2.09
N ASP A 198 15.89 7.94 -3.09
CA ASP A 198 15.31 8.11 -4.43
C ASP A 198 13.79 7.93 -4.39
N ALA A 199 13.30 6.90 -3.68
CA ALA A 199 11.87 6.68 -3.47
C ALA A 199 11.24 7.84 -2.67
N LYS A 200 11.90 8.30 -1.60
CA LYS A 200 11.43 9.44 -0.79
C LYS A 200 11.33 10.71 -1.63
N ASN A 201 12.36 11.03 -2.40
CA ASN A 201 12.40 12.19 -3.28
C ASN A 201 11.27 12.17 -4.31
N PHE A 202 10.91 11.00 -4.84
CA PHE A 202 9.71 10.86 -5.68
C PHE A 202 8.43 11.28 -4.93
N PHE A 203 8.18 10.74 -3.74
CA PHE A 203 6.99 11.09 -2.95
C PHE A 203 6.97 12.57 -2.55
N GLU A 204 8.10 13.13 -2.11
CA GLU A 204 8.17 14.56 -1.77
C GLU A 204 7.83 15.44 -2.97
N LYS A 205 8.37 15.12 -4.17
CA LYS A 205 8.04 15.87 -5.39
C LYS A 205 6.58 15.72 -5.81
N ALA A 206 5.99 14.52 -5.65
CA ALA A 206 4.58 14.31 -5.92
C ALA A 206 3.71 15.16 -4.97
N GLY A 207 4.05 15.17 -3.67
CA GLY A 207 3.41 16.03 -2.67
C GLY A 207 3.50 17.51 -3.00
N ARG A 208 4.68 17.98 -3.43
CA ARG A 208 4.88 19.38 -3.86
C ARG A 208 4.08 19.74 -5.12
N LEU A 209 3.93 18.81 -6.06
CA LEU A 209 3.12 19.04 -7.25
C LEU A 209 1.63 19.14 -6.89
N LEU A 210 1.11 18.19 -6.11
CA LEU A 210 -0.27 18.21 -5.62
C LEU A 210 -0.56 19.46 -4.78
N GLN A 211 0.40 19.88 -3.94
CA GLN A 211 0.27 21.12 -3.17
C GLN A 211 0.03 22.32 -4.10
N LYS A 212 0.84 22.45 -5.16
CA LYS A 212 0.71 23.56 -6.11
C LYS A 212 -0.58 23.50 -6.91
N MET A 213 -1.07 22.31 -7.24
CA MET A 213 -2.39 22.13 -7.87
C MET A 213 -3.50 22.61 -6.92
N ASN A 214 -3.46 22.17 -5.65
CA ASN A 214 -4.42 22.57 -4.62
C ASN A 214 -4.41 24.08 -4.35
N GLU A 215 -3.22 24.70 -4.26
CA GLU A 215 -3.07 26.15 -4.11
C GLU A 215 -3.64 26.91 -5.31
N TYR A 216 -3.48 26.37 -6.53
CA TYR A 216 -4.04 26.99 -7.72
C TYR A 216 -5.57 27.00 -7.69
N GLU A 217 -6.20 25.91 -7.25
CA GLU A 217 -7.66 25.82 -7.09
C GLU A 217 -8.21 26.77 -6.01
N ASN A 218 -7.50 26.93 -4.89
CA ASN A 218 -7.93 27.82 -3.80
C ASN A 218 -7.85 29.32 -4.15
N ASN A 219 -7.10 29.68 -5.20
CA ASN A 219 -6.89 31.08 -5.61
C ASN A 219 -7.76 31.51 -6.82
N GLN A 220 -8.64 30.63 -7.32
CA GLN A 220 -9.61 30.90 -8.40
C GLN A 220 -11.00 31.17 -7.82
#